data_AF-A0A7J2NQ08-F1
#
_entry.id   AF-A0A7J2NQ08-F1
#
_cell.length_a   1.000
_cell.length_b   1.000
_cell.length_c   1.000
_cell.angle_alpha   90.00
_cell.angle_beta   90.00
_cell.angle_gamma   90.00
#
_symmetry.space_group_name_H-M   'P 1'
#
loop_
_entity.id
_entity.type
_entity.pdbx_description
1 polymer ?
#
loop_
_entity_poly.entity_id
_entity_poly.type
_entity_poly.pdbx_seq_one_letter_code
_entity_poly.pdbx_strand_id
1 'polypeptide(L)'
;MTDFAWPIILIVNAVLVLLFGVLFLWKMHKEKKSGYPFNDERTTKIKGKAAIGTYYINLAFMISLALFIIFGTEFLALPELEAGWAIISIMLVSGISYGLLTLYYSRKGDL
;
A
#
# COMPACT_ATOMS: atom_id res chain seq x y z
N MET A 1 -25.37 -7.78 -20.05
CA MET A 1 -25.37 -7.79 -18.56
C MET A 1 -24.04 -7.35 -17.95
N THR A 2 -22.96 -7.21 -18.74
CA THR A 2 -21.65 -6.70 -18.32
C THR A 2 -21.62 -5.20 -18.03
N ASP A 3 -22.48 -4.41 -18.68
CA ASP A 3 -22.47 -2.94 -18.58
C ASP A 3 -22.85 -2.40 -17.20
N PHE A 4 -23.64 -3.16 -16.43
CA PHE A 4 -23.99 -2.80 -15.05
C PHE A 4 -22.92 -3.23 -14.03
N ALA A 5 -22.00 -4.13 -14.38
CA ALA A 5 -21.00 -4.63 -13.43
C ALA A 5 -19.99 -3.54 -13.04
N TRP A 6 -19.54 -2.74 -14.02
CA TRP A 6 -18.55 -1.67 -13.78
C TRP A 6 -19.05 -0.58 -12.83
N PRO A 7 -20.24 0.02 -13.02
CA PRO A 7 -20.80 0.97 -12.06
C PRO A 7 -20.94 0.37 -10.65
N ILE A 8 -21.38 -0.89 -10.55
CA ILE A 8 -21.54 -1.57 -9.25
C ILE A 8 -20.18 -1.76 -8.56
N ILE A 9 -19.15 -2.21 -9.28
CA ILE A 9 -17.80 -2.40 -8.73
C ILE A 9 -17.23 -1.07 -8.20
N LEU A 10 -17.43 0.03 -8.93
CA LEU A 10 -16.99 1.36 -8.52
C LEU A 10 -17.71 1.83 -7.25
N ILE A 11 -19.04 1.65 -7.19
CA ILE A 11 -19.84 2.01 -6.01
C ILE A 11 -19.39 1.19 -4.79
N VAL A 12 -19.22 -0.12 -4.94
CA VAL A 12 -18.78 -1.00 -3.85
C VAL A 12 -17.38 -0.58 -3.35
N ASN A 13 -16.44 -0.29 -4.26
CA ASN A 13 -15.12 0.22 -3.87
C ASN A 13 -15.21 1.54 -3.12
N ALA A 14 -16.01 2.50 -3.62
CA ALA A 14 -16.19 3.79 -2.97
C ALA A 14 -16.76 3.66 -1.54
N VAL A 15 -17.76 2.78 -1.37
CA VAL A 15 -18.34 2.48 -0.06
C VAL A 15 -17.31 1.86 0.88
N LEU A 16 -16.50 0.91 0.40
CA LEU A 16 -15.44 0.29 1.20
C LEU A 16 -14.40 1.32 1.66
N VAL A 17 -13.94 2.19 0.75
CA VAL A 17 -12.98 3.26 1.07
C VAL A 17 -13.55 4.20 2.14
N LEU A 18 -14.82 4.61 2.00
CA LEU A 18 -15.50 5.47 2.98
C LEU A 18 -15.64 4.78 4.34
N LEU A 19 -16.06 3.51 4.37
CA LEU A 19 -16.19 2.74 5.61
C LEU A 19 -14.85 2.61 6.33
N PHE A 20 -13.77 2.26 5.62
CA PHE A 20 -12.43 2.21 6.18
C PHE A 20 -11.97 3.58 6.71
N GLY A 21 -12.24 4.66 5.97
CA GLY A 21 -11.93 6.02 6.40
C GLY A 21 -12.66 6.42 7.67
N VAL A 22 -13.97 6.16 7.75
CA VAL A 22 -14.79 6.45 8.94
C VAL A 22 -14.32 5.64 10.15
N LEU A 23 -14.06 4.34 9.98
CA LEU A 23 -13.54 3.49 11.05
C LEU A 23 -12.18 3.97 11.56
N PHE A 24 -11.30 4.38 10.66
CA PHE A 24 -10.00 4.93 11.00
C PHE A 24 -10.15 6.23 11.80
N LEU A 25 -10.92 7.19 11.30
CA LEU A 25 -11.18 8.47 11.99
C LEU A 25 -11.84 8.26 13.35
N TRP A 26 -12.80 7.35 13.44
CA TRP A 26 -13.47 7.02 14.70
C TRP A 26 -12.48 6.46 15.74
N LYS A 27 -11.61 5.54 15.31
CA LYS A 27 -10.52 5.03 16.16
C LYS A 27 -9.58 6.16 16.59
N MET A 28 -9.20 7.06 15.67
CA MET A 28 -8.33 8.19 16.00
C MET A 28 -8.93 9.09 17.08
N HIS A 29 -10.21 9.45 16.92
CA HIS A 29 -10.94 10.29 17.88
C HIS A 29 -11.06 9.62 19.25
N LYS A 30 -11.33 8.31 19.28
CA LYS A 30 -11.44 7.53 20.51
C LYS A 30 -10.12 7.51 21.29
N GLU A 31 -9.00 7.26 20.60
CA GLU A 31 -7.66 7.25 21.20
C GLU A 31 -7.25 8.63 21.73
N LYS A 32 -7.53 9.70 20.98
CA LYS A 32 -7.29 11.08 21.45
C LYS A 32 -8.08 11.43 22.72
N LYS A 33 -9.34 10.97 22.82
CA LYS A 33 -10.18 11.20 24.01
C LYS A 33 -9.69 10.41 25.24
N SER A 34 -8.97 9.31 25.03
CA SER A 34 -8.43 8.48 26.12
C SER A 34 -7.12 9.00 26.74
N GLY A 35 -6.59 10.14 26.26
CA GLY A 35 -5.39 10.77 26.83
C GLY A 35 -4.06 10.10 26.44
N TYR A 36 -4.10 9.05 25.61
CA TYR A 36 -2.89 8.47 25.03
C TYR A 36 -2.31 9.41 23.95
N PRO A 37 -1.00 9.68 23.96
CA PRO A 37 -0.36 10.43 22.87
C PRO A 37 -0.57 9.68 21.56
N PHE A 38 -1.25 10.34 20.62
CA PHE A 38 -1.74 9.72 19.38
C PHE A 38 -0.60 9.16 18.50
N ASN A 39 0.55 9.83 18.52
CA ASN A 39 1.83 9.27 18.09
C ASN A 39 2.93 9.94 18.92
N ASP A 40 3.86 9.15 19.44
CA ASP A 40 5.14 9.67 19.91
C ASP A 40 5.94 10.22 18.71
N GLU A 41 6.73 11.27 18.92
CA GLU A 41 7.66 11.80 17.92
C GLU A 41 8.55 10.69 17.36
N ARG A 42 8.99 9.77 18.23
CA ARG A 42 9.79 8.61 17.82
C ARG A 42 9.03 7.70 16.86
N THR A 43 7.78 7.35 17.18
CA THR A 43 6.94 6.51 16.30
C THR A 43 6.69 7.18 14.96
N THR A 44 6.51 8.50 14.95
CA THR A 44 6.30 9.29 13.72
C THR A 44 7.54 9.26 12.82
N LYS A 45 8.74 9.45 13.39
CA LYS A 45 10.01 9.37 12.65
C LYS A 45 10.25 7.96 12.08
N ILE A 46 9.98 6.91 12.86
CA ILE A 46 10.09 5.50 12.40
C ILE A 46 9.14 5.24 11.23
N LYS A 47 7.86 5.59 11.39
CA LYS A 47 6.83 5.39 10.35
C LYS A 47 7.15 6.19 9.08
N GLY A 48 7.63 7.42 9.22
CA GLY A 48 8.04 8.27 8.09
C GLY A 48 9.22 7.67 7.31
N LYS A 49 10.25 7.20 8.03
CA LYS A 49 11.41 6.56 7.40
C LYS A 49 11.04 5.25 6.71
N ALA A 50 10.18 4.44 7.33
CA ALA A 50 9.64 3.22 6.73
C ALA A 50 8.81 3.52 5.48
N ALA A 51 7.96 4.55 5.52
CA ALA A 51 7.15 4.95 4.37
C ALA A 51 8.01 5.39 3.17
N ILE A 52 9.04 6.20 3.40
CA ILE A 52 9.97 6.63 2.34
C ILE A 52 10.73 5.42 1.76
N GLY A 53 11.22 4.52 2.61
CA GLY A 53 11.90 3.31 2.16
C GLY A 53 10.98 2.41 1.32
N THR A 54 9.74 2.20 1.78
CA THR A 54 8.72 1.45 1.03
C THR A 54 8.41 2.10 -0.30
N TYR A 55 8.30 3.42 -0.35
CA TYR A 55 8.06 4.15 -1.59
C TYR A 55 9.13 3.85 -2.65
N TYR A 56 10.41 3.92 -2.28
CA TYR A 56 11.50 3.63 -3.22
C TYR A 56 11.57 2.16 -3.63
N ILE A 57 11.34 1.22 -2.69
CA ILE A 57 11.27 -0.21 -3.00
C ILE A 57 10.12 -0.47 -3.99
N ASN A 58 8.95 0.09 -3.72
CA ASN A 58 7.79 -0.10 -4.57
C ASN A 58 7.98 0.57 -5.94
N LEU A 59 8.61 1.74 -6.00
CA LEU A 59 8.95 2.40 -7.26
C LEU A 59 9.89 1.53 -8.10
N ALA A 60 10.96 1.00 -7.50
CA ALA A 60 11.88 0.11 -8.18
C ALA A 60 11.18 -1.16 -8.68
N PHE A 61 10.29 -1.75 -7.86
CA PHE A 61 9.49 -2.90 -8.24
C PHE A 61 8.55 -2.61 -9.42
N MET A 62 7.83 -1.49 -9.40
CA MET A 62 6.94 -1.08 -10.49
C MET A 62 7.71 -0.82 -11.79
N ILE A 63 8.88 -0.18 -11.72
CA ILE A 63 9.76 0.00 -12.89
C ILE A 63 10.21 -1.35 -13.43
N SER A 64 10.65 -2.26 -12.55
CA SER A 64 11.05 -3.62 -12.95
C SER A 64 9.90 -4.38 -13.60
N LEU A 65 8.68 -4.26 -13.07
CA LEU A 65 7.49 -4.91 -13.61
C LEU A 65 7.13 -4.34 -14.99
N ALA A 66 7.18 -3.01 -15.15
CA ALA A 66 6.94 -2.35 -16.42
C ALA A 66 7.95 -2.78 -17.49
N LEU A 67 9.25 -2.84 -17.14
CA LEU A 67 10.28 -3.34 -18.02
C LEU A 67 10.04 -4.81 -18.37
N PHE A 68 9.69 -5.66 -17.40
CA PHE A 68 9.38 -7.06 -17.65
C PHE A 68 8.22 -7.23 -18.64
N ILE A 69 7.15 -6.44 -18.49
CA ILE A 69 6.01 -6.48 -19.42
C ILE A 69 6.47 -6.07 -20.81
N ILE A 70 7.12 -4.90 -20.96
CA ILE A 70 7.59 -4.40 -22.27
C ILE A 70 8.54 -5.39 -22.94
N PHE A 71 9.55 -5.87 -22.22
CA PHE A 71 10.52 -6.80 -22.81
C PHE A 71 9.91 -8.18 -23.09
N GLY A 72 9.04 -8.65 -22.21
CA GLY A 72 8.37 -9.94 -22.33
C GLY A 72 7.45 -10.01 -23.53
N THR A 73 6.63 -8.97 -23.75
CA THR A 73 5.70 -8.94 -24.88
C THR A 73 6.42 -8.70 -26.20
N GLU A 74 7.33 -7.71 -26.24
CA GLU A 74 7.93 -7.26 -27.51
C GLU A 74 9.06 -8.18 -28.02
N PHE A 75 9.84 -8.80 -27.13
CA PHE A 75 11.03 -9.56 -27.53
C PHE A 75 10.91 -11.07 -27.32
N LEU A 76 10.03 -11.51 -26.41
CA LEU A 76 9.93 -12.91 -26.00
C LEU A 76 8.56 -13.54 -26.31
N ALA A 77 7.62 -12.77 -26.86
CA ALA A 77 6.23 -13.20 -27.13
C ALA A 77 5.57 -13.87 -25.91
N LEU A 78 5.89 -13.40 -24.71
CA LEU A 78 5.27 -13.87 -23.47
C LEU A 78 3.80 -13.40 -23.40
N PRO A 79 2.91 -14.19 -22.77
CA PRO A 79 1.54 -13.77 -22.56
C PRO A 79 1.46 -12.50 -21.70
N GLU A 80 0.47 -11.66 -22.00
CA GLU A 80 0.23 -10.43 -21.23
C GLU A 80 -0.05 -10.75 -19.76
N LEU A 81 0.60 -10.01 -18.87
CA LEU A 81 0.34 -10.11 -17.44
C LEU A 81 -1.03 -9.51 -17.12
N GLU A 82 -1.91 -10.32 -16.53
CA GLU A 82 -3.21 -9.85 -16.08
C GLU A 82 -3.05 -8.70 -15.06
N ALA A 83 -3.79 -7.60 -15.27
CA ALA A 83 -3.73 -6.43 -14.41
C ALA A 83 -4.06 -6.75 -12.94
N GLY A 84 -4.95 -7.73 -12.69
CA GLY A 84 -5.28 -8.20 -11.34
C GLY A 84 -4.06 -8.71 -10.57
N TRP A 85 -3.27 -9.60 -11.18
CA TRP A 85 -2.05 -10.13 -10.58
C TRP A 85 -0.97 -9.07 -10.38
N ALA A 86 -0.84 -8.14 -11.31
CA ALA A 86 0.07 -6.99 -11.16
C ALA A 86 -0.29 -6.13 -9.94
N ILE A 87 -1.58 -5.79 -9.78
CA ILE A 87 -2.06 -4.98 -8.65
C ILE A 87 -1.84 -5.71 -7.32
N ILE A 88 -2.20 -6.99 -7.24
CA ILE A 88 -1.98 -7.81 -6.03
C ILE A 88 -0.49 -7.81 -5.66
N SER A 89 0.39 -7.99 -6.64
CA SER A 89 1.83 -8.02 -6.41
C SER A 89 2.35 -6.69 -5.85
N ILE A 90 1.91 -5.55 -6.40
CA ILE A 90 2.28 -4.21 -5.92
C ILE A 90 1.76 -3.98 -4.49
N MET A 91 0.52 -4.40 -4.19
CA MET A 91 -0.05 -4.29 -2.84
C MET A 91 0.75 -5.11 -1.82
N LEU A 92 1.13 -6.33 -2.18
CA LEU A 92 1.95 -7.19 -1.33
C LEU A 92 3.34 -6.60 -1.09
N VAL A 93 4.03 -6.14 -2.13
CA VAL A 93 5.36 -5.52 -2.01
C VAL A 93 5.29 -4.28 -1.13
N SER A 94 4.29 -3.42 -1.31
CA SER A 94 4.11 -2.22 -0.49
C SER A 94 3.85 -2.56 0.99
N GLY A 95 2.89 -3.46 1.26
CA GLY A 95 2.53 -3.85 2.62
C GLY A 95 3.66 -4.56 3.37
N ILE A 96 4.30 -5.55 2.73
CA ILE A 96 5.39 -6.33 3.32
C ILE A 96 6.59 -5.42 3.58
N SER A 97 6.99 -4.59 2.60
CA SER A 97 8.13 -3.68 2.76
C SER A 97 7.90 -2.69 3.89
N TYR A 98 6.69 -2.12 3.99
CA TYR A 98 6.36 -1.20 5.08
C TYR A 98 6.40 -1.88 6.45
N GLY A 99 5.82 -3.07 6.57
CA GLY A 99 5.87 -3.85 7.80
C GLY A 99 7.31 -4.18 8.23
N LEU A 100 8.12 -4.68 7.29
CA LEU A 100 9.51 -5.05 7.55
C LEU A 100 10.38 -3.84 7.90
N LEU A 101 10.24 -2.72 7.19
CA LEU A 101 11.01 -1.50 7.48
C LEU A 101 10.59 -0.88 8.81
N THR A 102 9.29 -0.89 9.12
CA THR A 102 8.80 -0.42 10.42
C THR A 102 9.39 -1.27 11.56
N LEU A 103 9.38 -2.59 11.41
CA LEU A 103 9.98 -3.52 12.37
C LEU A 103 11.50 -3.28 12.51
N TYR A 104 12.19 -3.14 11.39
CA TYR A 104 13.64 -2.92 11.35
C TYR A 104 14.02 -1.61 12.06
N TYR A 105 13.37 -0.49 11.71
CA TYR A 105 13.66 0.80 12.32
C TYR A 105 13.20 0.89 13.79
N SER A 106 12.17 0.15 14.18
CA SER A 106 11.76 0.04 15.59
C SER A 106 12.83 -0.64 16.44
N ARG A 107 13.47 -1.71 15.92
CA ARG A 107 14.54 -2.45 16.62
C ARG A 107 15.86 -1.70 16.67
N LYS A 108 16.12 -0.81 15.69
CA LYS A 108 17.42 -0.17 15.56
C LYS A 108 17.75 0.79 16.71
N GLY A 109 16.76 1.22 17.51
CA GLY A 109 16.98 2.04 18.72
C GLY A 109 17.45 3.48 18.46
N ASP A 110 18.21 3.70 17.38
CA ASP A 110 18.79 4.97 16.96
C ASP A 110 17.79 5.85 16.22
N LEU A 111 17.08 6.68 17.01
CA LEU A 111 16.51 7.95 16.58
C LEU A 111 16.55 8.94 17.74
#